data_AF-A0A4D4MI65-F1
#
_entry.id   AF-A0A4D4MI65-F1
#
_cell.length_a   1.000
_cell.length_b   1.000
_cell.length_c   1.000
_cell.angle_alpha   90.00
_cell.angle_beta   90.00
_cell.angle_gamma   90.00
#
_symmetry.space_group_name_H-M   'P 1'
#
loop_
_entity.id
_entity.type
_entity.pdbx_description
1 polymer ?
#
loop_
_entity_poly.entity_id
_entity_poly.type
_entity_poly.pdbx_seq_one_letter_code
_entity_poly.pdbx_strand_id
1 'polypeptide(L)'
;MVPGFLKASQDSKFTVLASDVIYPVGSSDDYGTKFYRPYQDYQAPIYAIPGNHDWYEDLGGFMRAFCDAPPLAPEPSPRPLTPAWLRSLLWHRAHPTDEQRLSEARQLRSALAQRAVQPGPYWAIDAGRLRIIGIDTGLLGTIDAEQGRWLRVVSAGDMPKILITGSPLYVDAEHHPCPIEGGGTVDEIVRDPDHHYVAAIGGDIHNYQRYPVPVDGRTIQYVVAGGGGAFMHATHTIPRVSVGHVTEDDFRCYPLRGDSLAFYSRLYGRRLRMRRFFTLTEAEATAVIARRLGIAPTRAQGQPARVTPRTRLVAALLGAARRPDRTARFRLPVRKAYTQLFSPGSATYSPPFFKCFLRLDVTPDSVRLRCFAATGNLRQELDPPVEDEVTIPLPRQGTGG
;
A
#
# COMPACT_ATOMS: atom_id res chain seq x y z
N MET A 1 1.46 -15.15 4.03
CA MET A 1 0.60 -14.22 3.24
C MET A 1 -0.08 -14.98 2.11
N VAL A 2 0.69 -15.57 1.19
CA VAL A 2 0.17 -16.31 0.04
C VAL A 2 -0.88 -17.39 0.39
N PRO A 3 -0.71 -18.27 1.39
CA PRO A 3 -1.72 -19.31 1.65
C PRO A 3 -3.10 -18.74 2.00
N GLY A 4 -3.14 -17.76 2.90
CA GLY A 4 -4.38 -17.05 3.26
C GLY A 4 -4.97 -16.25 2.08
N PHE A 5 -4.11 -15.61 1.29
CA PHE A 5 -4.53 -14.92 0.06
C PHE A 5 -5.16 -15.88 -0.95
N LEU A 6 -4.53 -17.02 -1.24
CA LEU A 6 -5.05 -18.02 -2.18
C LEU A 6 -6.41 -18.56 -1.70
N LYS A 7 -6.55 -18.82 -0.40
CA LYS A 7 -7.82 -19.26 0.19
C LYS A 7 -8.92 -18.20 0.06
N ALA A 8 -8.59 -16.95 0.35
CA ALA A 8 -9.53 -15.84 0.28
C ALA A 8 -9.82 -15.37 -1.15
N SER A 9 -9.07 -15.82 -2.17
CA SER A 9 -9.20 -15.34 -3.55
C SER A 9 -9.65 -16.41 -4.56
N GLN A 10 -10.07 -17.59 -4.10
CA GLN A 10 -10.41 -18.76 -4.95
C GLN A 10 -11.43 -18.47 -6.06
N ASP A 11 -12.33 -17.51 -5.87
CA ASP A 11 -13.42 -17.13 -6.76
C ASP A 11 -13.24 -15.75 -7.41
N SER A 12 -12.08 -15.12 -7.19
CA SER A 12 -11.79 -13.81 -7.78
C SER A 12 -11.57 -13.88 -9.29
N LYS A 13 -11.97 -12.82 -9.99
CA LYS A 13 -11.81 -12.71 -11.45
C LYS A 13 -10.42 -12.25 -11.85
N PHE A 14 -9.74 -11.50 -11.00
CA PHE A 14 -8.37 -11.04 -11.15
C PHE A 14 -7.88 -10.45 -9.81
N THR A 15 -6.58 -10.20 -9.71
CA THR A 15 -5.95 -9.47 -8.61
C THR A 15 -5.21 -8.26 -9.15
N VAL A 16 -5.12 -7.20 -8.34
CA VAL A 16 -4.32 -6.02 -8.63
C VAL A 16 -3.22 -5.89 -7.58
N LEU A 17 -1.97 -5.76 -8.02
CA LEU A 17 -0.84 -5.35 -7.18
C LEU A 17 -0.75 -3.82 -7.20
N ALA A 18 -1.11 -3.20 -6.06
CA ALA A 18 -1.14 -1.75 -5.91
C ALA A 18 0.23 -1.24 -5.44
N SER A 19 1.20 -1.11 -6.37
CA SER A 19 2.56 -0.59 -6.16
C SER A 19 3.61 -1.59 -5.66
N ASP A 20 4.89 -1.25 -5.93
CA ASP A 20 6.11 -1.90 -5.45
C ASP A 20 6.09 -3.44 -5.58
N VAL A 21 5.96 -3.91 -6.82
CA VAL A 21 5.81 -5.35 -7.09
C VAL A 21 7.04 -6.13 -6.61
N ILE A 22 8.23 -5.58 -6.88
CA ILE A 22 9.50 -6.19 -6.52
C ILE A 22 10.26 -5.27 -5.56
N TYR A 23 10.53 -5.79 -4.36
CA TYR A 23 11.21 -5.07 -3.28
C TYR A 23 12.57 -5.71 -2.94
N PRO A 24 13.63 -4.94 -2.59
CA PRO A 24 13.69 -3.48 -2.44
C PRO A 24 13.95 -2.71 -3.74
N VAL A 25 14.26 -3.39 -4.84
CA VAL A 25 14.57 -2.76 -6.11
C VAL A 25 13.89 -3.60 -7.20
N GLY A 26 13.27 -2.92 -8.18
CA GLY A 26 12.46 -3.48 -9.27
C GLY A 26 13.16 -4.40 -10.28
N SER A 27 14.22 -5.10 -9.88
CA SER A 27 15.06 -5.87 -10.79
C SER A 27 14.30 -7.02 -11.47
N SER A 28 14.52 -7.18 -12.78
CA SER A 28 13.95 -8.27 -13.58
C SER A 28 14.28 -9.66 -13.02
N ASP A 29 15.46 -9.83 -12.45
CA ASP A 29 15.99 -11.11 -11.98
C ASP A 29 15.22 -11.68 -10.78
N ASP A 30 14.54 -10.80 -10.05
CA ASP A 30 13.80 -11.12 -8.84
C ASP A 30 12.35 -11.55 -9.11
N TYR A 31 11.83 -11.32 -10.31
CA TYR A 31 10.45 -11.67 -10.65
C TYR A 31 10.16 -13.16 -10.48
N GLY A 32 11.13 -14.03 -10.77
CA GLY A 32 10.95 -15.48 -10.61
C GLY A 32 10.63 -15.89 -9.18
N THR A 33 11.37 -15.36 -8.21
CA THR A 33 11.26 -15.75 -6.79
C THR A 33 10.26 -14.89 -6.02
N LYS A 34 10.02 -13.64 -6.44
CA LYS A 34 9.15 -12.69 -5.72
C LYS A 34 7.76 -12.52 -6.32
N PHE A 35 7.56 -12.87 -7.60
CA PHE A 35 6.25 -12.80 -8.27
C PHE A 35 5.78 -14.15 -8.80
N TYR A 36 6.47 -14.73 -9.78
CA TYR A 36 5.97 -15.92 -10.49
C TYR A 36 5.81 -17.14 -9.58
N ARG A 37 6.82 -17.48 -8.77
CA ARG A 37 6.76 -18.60 -7.83
C ARG A 37 5.72 -18.38 -6.72
N PRO A 38 5.69 -17.25 -5.98
CA PRO A 38 4.71 -17.04 -4.92
C PRO A 38 3.26 -17.07 -5.41
N TYR A 39 3.00 -16.58 -6.63
CA TYR A 39 1.64 -16.55 -7.17
C TYR A 39 1.32 -17.73 -8.09
N GLN A 40 2.18 -18.75 -8.26
CA GLN A 40 1.99 -19.84 -9.23
C GLN A 40 0.60 -20.51 -9.16
N ASP A 41 0.05 -20.65 -7.95
CA ASP A 41 -1.21 -21.36 -7.70
C ASP A 41 -2.46 -20.46 -7.84
N TYR A 42 -2.30 -19.15 -8.02
CA TYR A 42 -3.43 -18.24 -8.19
C TYR A 42 -3.99 -18.32 -9.62
N GLN A 43 -5.19 -18.88 -9.79
CA GLN A 43 -5.76 -19.25 -11.10
C GLN A 43 -6.56 -18.13 -11.80
N ALA A 44 -6.08 -16.89 -11.73
CA ALA A 44 -6.67 -15.75 -12.43
C ALA A 44 -5.59 -14.73 -12.85
N PRO A 45 -5.92 -13.77 -13.74
CA PRO A 45 -5.00 -12.72 -14.16
C PRO A 45 -4.55 -11.85 -12.99
N ILE A 46 -3.30 -11.36 -13.06
CA ILE A 46 -2.77 -10.36 -12.13
C ILE A 46 -2.40 -9.13 -12.94
N TYR A 47 -2.98 -7.99 -12.55
CA TYR A 47 -2.62 -6.66 -13.03
C TYR A 47 -1.78 -5.96 -11.97
N ALA A 48 -1.01 -4.96 -12.38
CA ALA A 48 -0.21 -4.20 -11.44
C ALA A 48 -0.11 -2.73 -11.88
N ILE A 49 0.12 -1.85 -10.91
CA ILE A 49 0.68 -0.52 -11.18
C ILE A 49 2.08 -0.46 -10.55
N PRO A 50 3.03 0.27 -11.15
CA PRO A 50 4.35 0.38 -10.58
C PRO A 50 4.39 1.34 -9.40
N GLY A 51 5.33 1.09 -8.50
CA GLY A 51 5.71 2.01 -7.44
C GLY A 51 7.07 2.66 -7.66
N ASN A 52 7.48 3.50 -6.71
CA ASN A 52 8.79 4.14 -6.75
C ASN A 52 9.94 3.11 -6.74
N HIS A 53 9.75 1.92 -6.15
CA HIS A 53 10.77 0.88 -6.15
C HIS A 53 10.96 0.21 -7.52
N ASP A 54 9.91 0.16 -8.33
CA ASP A 54 9.97 -0.36 -9.70
C ASP A 54 10.73 0.63 -10.62
N TRP A 55 10.57 1.93 -10.37
CA TRP A 55 11.26 3.00 -11.10
C TRP A 55 12.76 3.15 -10.77
N TYR A 56 13.28 2.52 -9.71
CA TYR A 56 14.73 2.53 -9.44
C TYR A 56 15.56 1.75 -10.47
N GLU A 57 14.91 0.89 -11.26
CA GLU A 57 15.51 0.14 -12.40
C GLU A 57 14.89 0.60 -13.73
N ASP A 58 14.61 1.91 -13.84
CA ASP A 58 14.02 2.55 -15.03
C ASP A 58 12.72 1.88 -15.52
N LEU A 59 11.98 1.25 -14.60
CA LEU A 59 10.73 0.52 -14.86
C LEU A 59 10.88 -0.71 -15.80
N GLY A 60 12.08 -1.05 -16.25
CA GLY A 60 12.31 -2.04 -17.29
C GLY A 60 11.77 -3.43 -16.94
N GLY A 61 12.07 -3.90 -15.73
CA GLY A 61 11.56 -5.19 -15.24
C GLY A 61 10.03 -5.26 -15.19
N PHE A 62 9.38 -4.18 -14.78
CA PHE A 62 7.92 -4.08 -14.74
C PHE A 62 7.30 -4.10 -16.15
N MET A 63 7.81 -3.26 -17.04
CA MET A 63 7.33 -3.18 -18.43
C MET A 63 7.49 -4.52 -19.14
N ARG A 64 8.61 -5.20 -18.91
CA ARG A 64 8.82 -6.54 -19.47
C ARG A 64 7.91 -7.58 -18.82
N ALA A 65 7.74 -7.59 -17.50
CA ALA A 65 6.97 -8.63 -16.81
C ALA A 65 5.45 -8.53 -17.03
N PHE A 66 4.88 -7.32 -17.02
CA PHE A 66 3.42 -7.12 -17.11
C PHE A 66 2.95 -6.63 -18.46
N CYS A 67 3.72 -5.79 -19.14
CA CYS A 67 3.30 -5.16 -20.40
C CYS A 67 3.82 -5.87 -21.65
N ASP A 68 4.70 -6.87 -21.46
CA ASP A 68 5.45 -7.55 -22.53
C ASP A 68 6.16 -6.57 -23.48
N ALA A 69 6.46 -5.36 -23.01
CA ALA A 69 7.07 -4.32 -23.81
C ALA A 69 8.57 -4.59 -23.99
N PRO A 70 9.14 -4.34 -25.18
CA PRO A 70 10.57 -4.41 -25.38
C PRO A 70 11.28 -3.30 -24.58
N PRO A 71 12.56 -3.50 -24.21
CA PRO A 71 13.34 -2.44 -23.59
C PRO A 71 13.44 -1.22 -24.52
N LEU A 72 13.37 -0.03 -23.94
CA LEU A 72 13.58 1.21 -24.68
C LEU A 72 15.03 1.28 -25.18
N ALA A 73 15.23 1.97 -26.31
CA ALA A 73 16.58 2.29 -26.77
C ALA A 73 17.28 3.16 -25.70
N PRO A 74 18.57 2.92 -25.42
CA PRO A 74 19.29 3.72 -24.43
C PRO A 74 19.31 5.19 -24.84
N GLU A 75 19.02 6.07 -23.88
CA GLU A 75 19.14 7.50 -24.12
C GLU A 75 20.61 7.89 -24.42
N PRO A 76 20.83 8.89 -25.30
CA PRO A 76 22.17 9.36 -25.59
C PRO A 76 22.85 9.88 -24.32
N SER A 77 24.08 9.45 -24.09
CA SER A 77 24.87 9.87 -22.92
C SER A 77 24.94 11.40 -22.82
N PRO A 78 24.66 11.98 -21.64
CA PRO A 78 24.78 13.42 -21.44
C PRO A 78 26.22 13.90 -21.71
N ARG A 79 26.35 15.12 -22.24
CA ARG A 79 27.66 15.70 -22.56
C ARG A 79 28.56 15.75 -21.32
N PRO A 80 29.86 15.39 -21.43
CA PRO A 80 30.78 15.44 -20.30
C PRO A 80 30.78 16.78 -19.59
N LEU A 81 31.03 16.77 -18.28
CA LEU A 81 31.11 17.96 -17.40
C LEU A 81 29.82 18.77 -17.27
N THR A 82 28.68 18.26 -17.74
CA THR A 82 27.36 18.85 -17.45
C THR A 82 26.80 18.35 -16.11
N PRO A 83 25.86 19.07 -15.48
CA PRO A 83 25.15 18.58 -14.31
C PRO A 83 24.44 17.23 -14.57
N ALA A 84 23.92 17.02 -15.78
CA ALA A 84 23.33 15.75 -16.19
C ALA A 84 24.36 14.61 -16.24
N TRP A 85 25.57 14.89 -16.74
CA TRP A 85 26.66 13.91 -16.74
C TRP A 85 27.12 13.54 -15.33
N LEU A 86 27.29 14.54 -14.44
CA LEU A 86 27.61 14.27 -13.03
C LEU A 86 26.53 13.42 -12.35
N ARG A 87 25.23 13.69 -12.62
CA ARG A 87 24.13 12.85 -12.13
C ARG A 87 24.20 11.43 -12.70
N SER A 88 24.49 11.28 -13.99
CA SER A 88 24.57 9.95 -14.64
C SER A 88 25.69 9.05 -14.08
N LEU A 89 26.74 9.63 -13.49
CA LEU A 89 27.81 8.89 -12.83
C LEU A 89 27.39 8.39 -11.43
N LEU A 90 26.46 9.09 -10.78
CA LEU A 90 25.97 8.77 -9.43
C LEU A 90 24.65 7.98 -9.47
N TRP A 91 23.96 7.98 -10.61
CA TRP A 91 22.72 7.26 -10.81
C TRP A 91 22.98 5.77 -11.04
N HIS A 92 22.12 4.93 -10.46
CA HIS A 92 22.16 3.49 -10.70
C HIS A 92 21.85 3.19 -12.16
N ARG A 93 22.58 2.26 -12.77
CA ARG A 93 22.31 1.84 -14.14
C ARG A 93 21.45 0.60 -14.08
N ALA A 94 20.28 0.64 -14.73
CA ALA A 94 19.39 -0.50 -14.80
C ALA A 94 20.13 -1.72 -15.39
N HIS A 95 19.98 -2.87 -14.74
CA HIS A 95 20.54 -4.11 -15.26
C HIS A 95 19.73 -4.58 -16.48
N PRO A 96 20.39 -5.08 -17.54
CA PRO A 96 19.68 -5.67 -18.67
C PRO A 96 18.86 -6.87 -18.20
N THR A 97 17.66 -7.03 -18.74
CA THR A 97 16.79 -8.16 -18.39
C THR A 97 17.36 -9.46 -18.95
N ASP A 98 17.55 -10.46 -18.07
CA ASP A 98 17.81 -11.83 -18.47
C ASP A 98 16.52 -12.47 -19.02
N GLU A 99 16.36 -12.38 -20.35
CA GLU A 99 15.19 -12.89 -21.07
C GLU A 99 14.97 -14.39 -20.88
N GLN A 100 16.05 -15.18 -20.83
CA GLN A 100 15.94 -16.61 -20.62
C GLN A 100 15.35 -16.89 -19.24
N ARG A 101 15.94 -16.31 -18.19
CA ARG A 101 15.48 -16.49 -16.81
C ARG A 101 14.06 -16.00 -16.61
N LEU A 102 13.69 -14.88 -17.21
CA LEU A 102 12.32 -14.36 -17.15
C LEU A 102 11.33 -15.30 -17.88
N SER A 103 11.72 -15.85 -19.03
CA SER A 103 10.89 -16.81 -19.78
C SER A 103 10.65 -18.11 -19.00
N GLU A 104 11.68 -18.62 -18.31
CA GLU A 104 11.58 -19.79 -17.44
C GLU A 104 10.65 -19.50 -16.25
N ALA A 105 10.78 -18.32 -15.64
CA ALA A 105 9.90 -17.90 -14.55
C ALA A 105 8.43 -17.78 -15.00
N ARG A 106 8.16 -17.25 -16.19
CA ARG A 106 6.82 -17.14 -16.78
C ARG A 106 6.12 -18.49 -16.90
N GLN A 107 6.87 -19.59 -17.06
CA GLN A 107 6.28 -20.95 -17.12
C GLN A 107 5.54 -21.36 -15.85
N LEU A 108 5.91 -20.80 -14.70
CA LEU A 108 5.22 -21.05 -13.43
C LEU A 108 3.78 -20.50 -13.40
N ARG A 109 3.44 -19.58 -14.31
CA ARG A 109 2.10 -18.98 -14.45
C ARG A 109 1.62 -18.94 -15.92
N SER A 110 1.82 -20.03 -16.66
CA SER A 110 1.53 -20.09 -18.11
C SER A 110 0.11 -20.54 -18.46
N ALA A 111 -0.72 -20.90 -17.47
CA ALA A 111 -2.07 -21.38 -17.70
C ALA A 111 -2.94 -20.31 -18.39
N LEU A 112 -3.86 -20.74 -19.26
CA LEU A 112 -4.71 -19.82 -20.03
C LEU A 112 -5.51 -18.86 -19.13
N ALA A 113 -6.04 -19.36 -18.01
CA ALA A 113 -6.78 -18.57 -17.04
C ALA A 113 -5.94 -17.51 -16.30
N GLN A 114 -4.61 -17.63 -16.30
CA GLN A 114 -3.69 -16.71 -15.62
C GLN A 114 -3.20 -15.57 -16.51
N ARG A 115 -3.50 -15.61 -17.82
CA ARG A 115 -3.02 -14.61 -18.78
C ARG A 115 -3.70 -13.26 -18.53
N ALA A 116 -2.88 -12.24 -18.33
CA ALA A 116 -3.31 -10.85 -18.29
C ALA A 116 -2.91 -10.13 -19.58
N VAL A 117 -3.69 -9.14 -19.99
CA VAL A 117 -3.32 -8.19 -21.04
C VAL A 117 -3.28 -6.81 -20.40
N GLN A 118 -2.09 -6.28 -20.20
CA GLN A 118 -1.86 -4.97 -19.64
C GLN A 118 -1.03 -4.15 -20.63
N PRO A 119 -1.59 -3.14 -21.31
CA PRO A 119 -0.90 -2.46 -22.39
C PRO A 119 0.17 -1.46 -21.91
N GLY A 120 0.17 -1.10 -20.62
CA GLY A 120 1.07 -0.10 -20.07
C GLY A 120 1.08 -0.03 -18.54
N PRO A 121 1.84 0.91 -17.97
CA PRO A 121 2.00 1.05 -16.52
C PRO A 121 0.77 1.66 -15.83
N TYR A 122 -0.09 2.31 -16.59
CA TYR A 122 -1.43 2.75 -16.20
C TYR A 122 -2.46 2.14 -17.14
N TRP A 123 -3.66 1.86 -16.62
CA TRP A 123 -4.68 1.08 -17.33
C TRP A 123 -6.06 1.28 -16.72
N ALA A 124 -7.10 0.84 -17.44
CA ALA A 124 -8.46 0.77 -16.91
C ALA A 124 -9.10 -0.58 -17.26
N ILE A 125 -9.89 -1.12 -16.33
CA ILE A 125 -10.63 -2.38 -16.46
C ILE A 125 -12.08 -2.12 -16.11
N ASP A 126 -12.99 -2.46 -17.03
CA ASP A 126 -14.43 -2.49 -16.76
C ASP A 126 -14.80 -3.85 -16.19
N ALA A 127 -15.10 -3.87 -14.89
CA ALA A 127 -15.48 -5.04 -14.11
C ALA A 127 -17.00 -5.06 -13.87
N GLY A 128 -17.77 -5.12 -14.96
CA GLY A 128 -19.23 -5.03 -14.92
C GLY A 128 -19.71 -3.59 -14.79
N ARG A 129 -20.33 -3.23 -13.66
CA ARG A 129 -20.82 -1.85 -13.38
C ARG A 129 -19.80 -0.96 -12.67
N LEU A 130 -18.56 -1.43 -12.57
CA LEU A 130 -17.49 -0.75 -11.86
C LEU A 130 -16.29 -0.67 -12.79
N ARG A 131 -15.72 0.53 -12.93
CA ARG A 131 -14.45 0.72 -13.61
C ARG A 131 -13.32 0.86 -12.59
N ILE A 132 -12.26 0.08 -12.76
CA ILE A 132 -11.04 0.17 -11.96
C ILE A 132 -9.97 0.84 -12.81
N ILE A 133 -9.33 1.88 -12.27
CA ILE A 133 -8.34 2.69 -12.99
C ILE A 133 -7.04 2.64 -12.20
N GLY A 134 -5.98 2.10 -12.82
CA GLY A 134 -4.63 2.09 -12.28
C GLY A 134 -3.81 3.26 -12.83
N ILE A 135 -3.13 4.00 -11.96
CA ILE A 135 -2.20 5.07 -12.34
C ILE A 135 -0.78 4.75 -11.85
N ASP A 136 0.20 5.05 -12.70
CA ASP A 136 1.61 5.15 -12.34
C ASP A 136 1.87 6.54 -11.72
N THR A 137 2.51 6.60 -10.56
CA THR A 137 2.86 7.87 -9.89
C THR A 137 4.36 8.17 -9.89
N GLY A 138 5.15 7.38 -10.61
CA GLY A 138 6.58 7.59 -10.76
C GLY A 138 7.37 7.53 -9.43
N LEU A 139 8.58 8.09 -9.48
CA LEU A 139 9.44 8.28 -8.31
C LEU A 139 8.97 9.40 -7.37
N LEU A 140 8.26 10.39 -7.92
CA LEU A 140 7.99 11.67 -7.24
C LEU A 140 6.57 11.76 -6.66
N GLY A 141 5.69 10.79 -6.93
CA GLY A 141 4.29 10.85 -6.50
C GLY A 141 3.47 11.85 -7.31
N THR A 142 3.80 12.04 -8.59
CA THR A 142 3.14 12.93 -9.54
C THR A 142 2.83 12.17 -10.83
N ILE A 143 1.91 12.69 -11.65
CA ILE A 143 1.67 12.16 -12.99
C ILE A 143 1.97 13.23 -14.04
N ASP A 144 2.45 12.81 -15.21
CA ASP A 144 2.76 13.70 -16.32
C ASP A 144 1.49 14.22 -17.01
N ALA A 145 1.67 15.12 -17.97
CA ALA A 145 0.57 15.74 -18.68
C ALA A 145 -0.18 14.76 -19.59
N GLU A 146 0.46 13.71 -20.09
CA GLU A 146 -0.16 12.71 -20.98
C GLU A 146 -1.09 11.80 -20.21
N GLN A 147 -0.58 11.17 -19.14
CA GLN A 147 -1.36 10.37 -18.22
C GLN A 147 -2.45 11.22 -17.56
N GLY A 148 -2.17 12.49 -17.25
CA GLY A 148 -3.17 13.43 -16.73
C GLY A 148 -4.31 13.74 -17.71
N ARG A 149 -4.05 13.84 -19.02
CA ARG A 149 -5.11 13.96 -20.03
C ARG A 149 -5.89 12.65 -20.17
N TRP A 150 -5.19 11.52 -20.22
CA TRP A 150 -5.80 10.19 -20.28
C TRP A 150 -6.72 9.93 -19.09
N LEU A 151 -6.27 10.27 -17.87
CA LEU A 151 -7.03 10.06 -16.64
C LEU A 151 -8.35 10.84 -16.67
N ARG A 152 -8.35 12.10 -17.12
CA ARG A 152 -9.57 12.89 -17.27
C ARG A 152 -10.56 12.23 -18.25
N VAL A 153 -10.07 11.74 -19.38
CA VAL A 153 -10.90 11.07 -20.39
C VAL A 153 -11.51 9.78 -19.85
N VAL A 154 -10.72 8.91 -19.22
CA VAL A 154 -11.22 7.62 -18.72
C VAL A 154 -12.10 7.74 -17.47
N SER A 155 -11.97 8.86 -16.74
CA SER A 155 -12.78 9.21 -15.57
C SER A 155 -14.16 9.77 -15.92
N ALA A 156 -14.37 10.24 -17.15
CA ALA A 156 -15.64 10.82 -17.56
C ALA A 156 -16.80 9.80 -17.52
N GLY A 157 -18.01 10.31 -17.27
CA GLY A 157 -19.27 9.58 -17.35
C GLY A 157 -19.68 8.87 -16.06
N ASP A 158 -20.92 8.36 -16.06
CA ASP A 158 -21.66 8.00 -14.84
C ASP A 158 -21.26 6.67 -14.18
N MET A 159 -20.39 5.88 -14.81
CA MET A 159 -20.00 4.58 -14.27
C MET A 159 -19.22 4.79 -12.96
N PRO A 160 -19.58 4.12 -11.86
CA PRO A 160 -18.79 4.17 -10.62
C PRO A 160 -17.36 3.71 -10.82
N LYS A 161 -16.42 4.34 -10.11
CA LYS A 161 -14.98 4.10 -10.29
C LYS A 161 -14.23 3.80 -9.00
N ILE A 162 -13.18 2.99 -9.10
CA ILE A 162 -12.15 2.85 -8.06
C ILE A 162 -10.79 3.22 -8.67
N LEU A 163 -10.10 4.17 -8.02
CA LEU A 163 -8.71 4.49 -8.35
C LEU A 163 -7.76 3.52 -7.63
N ILE A 164 -6.75 3.01 -8.33
CA ILE A 164 -5.58 2.34 -7.77
C ILE A 164 -4.37 3.23 -8.08
N THR A 165 -3.62 3.64 -7.06
CA THR A 165 -2.50 4.59 -7.18
C THR A 165 -1.26 4.10 -6.44
N GLY A 166 -0.06 4.44 -6.95
CA GLY A 166 1.20 4.02 -6.36
C GLY A 166 1.35 4.55 -4.92
N SER A 167 1.07 5.84 -4.75
CA SER A 167 1.03 6.52 -3.45
C SER A 167 -0.41 6.87 -3.03
N PRO A 168 -0.77 6.71 -1.74
CA PRO A 168 -2.12 7.00 -1.24
C PRO A 168 -2.39 8.50 -1.15
N LEU A 169 -3.62 8.90 -1.47
CA LEU A 169 -4.06 10.30 -1.39
C LEU A 169 -4.35 10.75 0.04
N TYR A 170 -4.70 9.82 0.94
CA TYR A 170 -4.84 10.04 2.37
C TYR A 170 -4.01 9.00 3.11
N VAL A 171 -3.08 9.46 3.94
CA VAL A 171 -2.22 8.56 4.72
C VAL A 171 -1.63 9.27 5.92
N ASP A 172 -1.48 8.54 7.03
CA ASP A 172 -0.85 9.04 8.26
C ASP A 172 -1.49 10.35 8.79
N ALA A 173 -2.81 10.48 8.62
CA ALA A 173 -3.61 11.66 8.93
C ALA A 173 -3.28 12.93 8.11
N GLU A 174 -2.67 12.77 6.95
CA GLU A 174 -2.34 13.82 5.99
C GLU A 174 -3.06 13.59 4.65
N HIS A 175 -3.24 14.67 3.90
CA HIS A 175 -3.85 14.68 2.56
C HIS A 175 -2.79 15.04 1.52
N HIS A 176 -2.64 14.19 0.52
CA HIS A 176 -1.66 14.28 -0.56
C HIS A 176 -2.38 14.15 -1.90
N PRO A 177 -2.80 15.26 -2.54
CA PRO A 177 -3.73 15.21 -3.66
C PRO A 177 -3.13 14.67 -4.98
N CYS A 178 -1.82 14.42 -5.04
CA CYS A 178 -1.05 13.98 -6.23
C CYS A 178 -1.14 14.97 -7.41
N PRO A 179 -0.13 15.85 -7.58
CA PRO A 179 -0.09 16.83 -8.67
C PRO A 179 -0.07 16.20 -10.07
N ILE A 180 -0.73 16.89 -11.01
CA ILE A 180 -0.72 16.58 -12.45
C ILE A 180 0.07 17.67 -13.18
N GLU A 181 1.04 17.28 -13.99
CA GLU A 181 1.74 18.24 -14.86
C GLU A 181 0.76 18.92 -15.83
N GLY A 182 0.86 20.24 -15.95
CA GLY A 182 -0.10 21.05 -16.73
C GLY A 182 -1.32 21.49 -15.93
N GLY A 183 -1.47 21.09 -14.66
CA GLY A 183 -2.39 21.70 -13.71
C GLY A 183 -3.40 20.73 -13.09
N GLY A 184 -3.85 21.10 -11.90
CA GLY A 184 -4.76 20.33 -11.06
C GLY A 184 -4.12 19.14 -10.36
N THR A 185 -4.95 18.29 -9.78
CA THR A 185 -4.52 17.12 -9.00
C THR A 185 -5.36 15.88 -9.33
N VAL A 186 -4.82 14.69 -9.06
CA VAL A 186 -5.57 13.43 -9.20
C VAL A 186 -6.77 13.43 -8.26
N ASP A 187 -6.62 13.97 -7.05
CA ASP A 187 -7.71 14.00 -6.09
C ASP A 187 -8.85 14.95 -6.49
N GLU A 188 -8.56 16.05 -7.22
CA GLU A 188 -9.62 16.87 -7.84
C GLU A 188 -10.46 16.03 -8.81
N ILE A 189 -9.83 15.21 -9.66
CA ILE A 189 -10.54 14.30 -10.58
C ILE A 189 -11.35 13.26 -9.81
N VAL A 190 -10.80 12.67 -8.74
CA VAL A 190 -11.50 11.68 -7.91
C VAL A 190 -12.74 12.29 -7.24
N ARG A 191 -12.61 13.52 -6.75
CA ARG A 191 -13.66 14.22 -5.99
C ARG A 191 -14.77 14.76 -6.85
N ASP A 192 -14.45 15.12 -8.09
CA ASP A 192 -15.41 15.64 -9.06
C ASP A 192 -16.69 14.76 -9.08
N PRO A 193 -17.87 15.35 -8.79
CA PRO A 193 -19.12 14.60 -8.77
C PRO A 193 -19.43 13.93 -10.10
N ASP A 194 -18.98 14.48 -11.23
CA ASP A 194 -19.23 13.96 -12.58
C ASP A 194 -18.36 12.73 -12.92
N HIS A 195 -17.38 12.39 -12.07
CA HIS A 195 -16.51 11.23 -12.26
C HIS A 195 -16.89 10.02 -11.39
N HIS A 196 -17.76 10.17 -10.40
CA HIS A 196 -18.36 9.06 -9.64
C HIS A 196 -17.38 8.04 -8.99
N TYR A 197 -16.20 8.46 -8.56
CA TYR A 197 -15.29 7.59 -7.80
C TYR A 197 -15.81 7.22 -6.41
N VAL A 198 -15.92 5.94 -6.09
CA VAL A 198 -16.39 5.48 -4.78
C VAL A 198 -15.26 5.11 -3.82
N ALA A 199 -14.05 4.89 -4.36
CA ALA A 199 -12.85 4.63 -3.57
C ALA A 199 -11.56 5.03 -4.32
N ALA A 200 -10.51 5.30 -3.55
CA ALA A 200 -9.14 5.45 -4.03
C ALA A 200 -8.19 4.64 -3.13
N ILE A 201 -7.47 3.69 -3.72
CA ILE A 201 -6.64 2.71 -3.02
C ILE A 201 -5.18 2.94 -3.39
N GLY A 202 -4.34 3.23 -2.38
CA GLY A 202 -2.92 3.51 -2.55
C GLY A 202 -1.97 2.46 -1.97
N GLY A 203 -0.85 2.26 -2.65
CA GLY A 203 0.30 1.43 -2.23
C GLY A 203 1.32 2.16 -1.34
N ASP A 204 2.62 1.85 -1.51
CA ASP A 204 3.84 2.40 -0.84
C ASP A 204 3.91 2.24 0.69
N ILE A 205 2.80 2.44 1.38
CA ILE A 205 2.75 2.43 2.83
C ILE A 205 2.37 1.04 3.33
N HIS A 206 3.35 0.34 3.91
CA HIS A 206 3.29 -1.04 4.40
C HIS A 206 2.45 -1.25 5.68
N ASN A 207 1.21 -0.77 5.65
CA ASN A 207 0.14 -1.07 6.58
C ASN A 207 -1.20 -0.90 5.85
N TYR A 208 -2.30 -1.01 6.58
CA TYR A 208 -3.65 -0.69 6.12
C TYR A 208 -4.17 0.54 6.84
N GLN A 209 -4.86 1.42 6.11
CA GLN A 209 -5.58 2.58 6.65
C GLN A 209 -6.84 2.81 5.84
N ARG A 210 -7.92 3.27 6.46
CA ARG A 210 -9.14 3.68 5.77
C ARG A 210 -9.68 4.99 6.31
N TYR A 211 -9.98 5.88 5.38
CA TYR A 211 -10.53 7.22 5.60
C TYR A 211 -11.84 7.34 4.77
N PRO A 212 -13.03 7.23 5.39
CA PRO A 212 -14.30 7.45 4.72
C PRO A 212 -14.58 8.96 4.59
N VAL A 213 -14.04 9.61 3.56
CA VAL A 213 -14.11 11.06 3.39
C VAL A 213 -15.45 11.47 2.78
N PRO A 214 -16.24 12.35 3.43
CA PRO A 214 -17.42 12.94 2.82
C PRO A 214 -17.02 13.97 1.74
N VAL A 215 -17.58 13.85 0.56
CA VAL A 215 -17.36 14.71 -0.62
C VAL A 215 -18.70 14.91 -1.29
N ASP A 216 -19.19 16.14 -1.43
CA ASP A 216 -20.38 16.50 -2.22
C ASP A 216 -21.60 15.56 -2.01
N GLY A 217 -21.93 15.25 -0.75
CA GLY A 217 -23.08 14.42 -0.38
C GLY A 217 -22.89 12.91 -0.54
N ARG A 218 -21.69 12.44 -0.95
CA ARG A 218 -21.28 11.03 -1.00
C ARG A 218 -20.07 10.78 -0.11
N THR A 219 -19.73 9.50 0.10
CA THR A 219 -18.50 9.11 0.81
C THR A 219 -17.56 8.41 -0.15
N ILE A 220 -16.33 8.91 -0.26
CA ILE A 220 -15.24 8.23 -0.99
C ILE A 220 -14.38 7.48 0.04
N GLN A 221 -14.19 6.18 -0.16
CA GLN A 221 -13.30 5.40 0.70
C GLN A 221 -11.85 5.58 0.22
N TYR A 222 -11.06 6.37 0.92
CA TYR A 222 -9.62 6.43 0.70
C TYR A 222 -8.93 5.35 1.53
N VAL A 223 -8.19 4.46 0.87
CA VAL A 223 -7.64 3.25 1.48
C VAL A 223 -6.14 3.18 1.20
N VAL A 224 -5.36 2.90 2.24
CA VAL A 224 -3.95 2.51 2.14
C VAL A 224 -3.89 0.98 2.19
N ALA A 225 -3.21 0.36 1.22
CA ALA A 225 -3.19 -1.09 1.03
C ALA A 225 -1.79 -1.63 0.67
N GLY A 226 -0.71 -1.02 1.18
CA GLY A 226 0.67 -1.44 0.89
C GLY A 226 1.21 -2.59 1.76
N GLY A 227 0.39 -3.15 2.65
CA GLY A 227 0.81 -4.17 3.64
C GLY A 227 1.10 -5.57 3.09
N GLY A 228 1.36 -5.75 1.78
CA GLY A 228 1.42 -7.07 1.14
C GLY A 228 2.64 -7.93 1.48
N GLY A 229 3.83 -7.35 1.68
CA GLY A 229 5.06 -8.16 1.81
C GLY A 229 6.25 -7.47 2.45
N ALA A 230 6.56 -6.24 2.06
CA ALA A 230 7.68 -5.46 2.61
C ALA A 230 7.49 -5.09 4.09
N PHE A 231 8.56 -4.73 4.78
CA PHE A 231 8.58 -4.46 6.23
C PHE A 231 7.45 -3.51 6.68
N MET A 232 6.90 -3.68 7.87
CA MET A 232 5.75 -2.88 8.31
C MET A 232 6.11 -1.38 8.45
N HIS A 233 5.20 -0.48 8.07
CA HIS A 233 5.26 0.93 8.46
C HIS A 233 4.49 1.16 9.77
N ALA A 234 5.11 1.85 10.72
CA ALA A 234 4.64 2.01 12.09
C ALA A 234 3.33 2.83 12.24
N THR A 235 2.18 2.15 12.35
CA THR A 235 0.88 2.80 12.61
C THR A 235 0.83 3.55 13.94
N HIS A 236 1.60 3.13 14.95
CA HIS A 236 1.67 3.82 16.25
C HIS A 236 2.21 5.25 16.19
N THR A 237 2.82 5.64 15.06
CA THR A 237 3.31 7.01 14.84
C THR A 237 2.23 7.94 14.29
N ILE A 238 1.16 7.40 13.70
CA ILE A 238 0.03 8.16 13.17
C ILE A 238 -0.57 9.03 14.31
N PRO A 239 -0.74 10.35 14.11
CA PRO A 239 -1.34 11.21 15.10
C PRO A 239 -2.85 10.96 15.20
N ARG A 240 -3.53 11.68 16.09
CA ARG A 240 -4.99 11.66 16.14
C ARG A 240 -5.56 12.14 14.80
N VAL A 241 -6.48 11.39 14.22
CA VAL A 241 -7.03 11.69 12.89
C VAL A 241 -8.09 12.79 12.98
N SER A 242 -7.92 13.81 12.12
CA SER A 242 -8.83 14.94 11.95
C SER A 242 -8.55 15.59 10.58
N VAL A 243 -8.71 14.85 9.50
CA VAL A 243 -8.36 15.28 8.13
C VAL A 243 -9.47 14.92 7.16
N GLY A 244 -9.79 15.81 6.20
CA GLY A 244 -10.87 15.56 5.23
C GLY A 244 -12.22 15.26 5.89
N HIS A 245 -12.54 15.95 6.99
CA HIS A 245 -13.74 15.71 7.82
C HIS A 245 -13.85 14.30 8.43
N VAL A 246 -12.81 13.47 8.31
CA VAL A 246 -12.70 12.16 8.96
C VAL A 246 -12.15 12.35 10.37
N THR A 247 -12.82 11.75 11.34
CA THR A 247 -12.37 11.74 12.73
C THR A 247 -11.79 10.39 13.12
N GLU A 248 -11.24 10.31 14.33
CA GLU A 248 -10.68 9.09 14.88
C GLU A 248 -11.72 7.95 15.04
N ASP A 249 -13.01 8.27 15.19
CA ASP A 249 -14.09 7.27 15.29
C ASP A 249 -14.40 6.59 13.95
N ASP A 250 -14.10 7.28 12.85
CA ASP A 250 -14.30 6.82 11.47
C ASP A 250 -13.06 6.06 10.95
N PHE A 251 -11.88 6.47 11.40
CA PHE A 251 -10.60 5.94 10.95
C PHE A 251 -10.40 4.47 11.34
N ARG A 252 -9.89 3.67 10.40
CA ARG A 252 -9.47 2.28 10.66
C ARG A 252 -8.02 2.09 10.22
N CYS A 253 -7.27 1.26 10.93
CA CYS A 253 -5.94 0.86 10.50
C CYS A 253 -5.59 -0.55 10.95
N TYR A 254 -4.74 -1.20 10.17
CA TYR A 254 -4.14 -2.47 10.54
C TYR A 254 -2.63 -2.46 10.25
N PRO A 255 -1.78 -2.86 11.21
CA PRO A 255 -2.16 -3.24 12.56
C PRO A 255 -2.62 -2.06 13.40
N LEU A 256 -3.36 -2.39 14.46
CA LEU A 256 -3.73 -1.41 15.48
C LEU A 256 -2.48 -0.70 16.00
N ARG A 257 -2.63 0.59 16.33
CA ARG A 257 -1.54 1.43 16.83
C ARG A 257 -0.89 0.83 18.10
N GLY A 258 -1.66 0.18 18.97
CA GLY A 258 -1.12 -0.56 20.13
C GLY A 258 -0.24 -1.75 19.72
N ASP A 259 -0.73 -2.60 18.82
CA ASP A 259 -0.01 -3.79 18.32
C ASP A 259 1.29 -3.42 17.62
N SER A 260 1.25 -2.36 16.79
CA SER A 260 2.42 -1.79 16.14
C SER A 260 3.49 -1.36 17.15
N LEU A 261 3.10 -0.64 18.20
CA LEU A 261 4.04 -0.22 19.24
C LEU A 261 4.62 -1.42 19.99
N ALA A 262 3.79 -2.40 20.37
CA ALA A 262 4.26 -3.63 21.03
C ALA A 262 5.25 -4.41 20.16
N PHE A 263 4.99 -4.52 18.85
CA PHE A 263 5.89 -5.14 17.88
C PHE A 263 7.26 -4.44 17.84
N TYR A 264 7.28 -3.12 17.61
CA TYR A 264 8.53 -2.37 17.54
C TYR A 264 9.29 -2.36 18.87
N SER A 265 8.58 -2.36 19.99
CA SER A 265 9.19 -2.46 21.32
C SER A 265 9.96 -3.77 21.51
N ARG A 266 9.40 -4.91 21.06
CA ARG A 266 10.07 -6.22 21.07
C ARG A 266 11.23 -6.27 20.09
N LEU A 267 11.06 -5.69 18.90
CA LEU A 267 12.09 -5.59 17.87
C LEU A 267 13.33 -4.88 18.40
N TYR A 268 13.15 -3.67 18.95
CA TYR A 268 14.25 -2.88 19.51
C TYR A 268 14.81 -3.47 20.80
N GLY A 269 13.97 -4.07 21.65
CA GLY A 269 14.44 -4.78 22.85
C GLY A 269 15.36 -5.95 22.52
N ARG A 270 15.10 -6.68 21.43
CA ARG A 270 16.00 -7.73 20.92
C ARG A 270 17.27 -7.13 20.33
N ARG A 271 17.13 -6.14 19.43
CA ARG A 271 18.23 -5.54 18.68
C ARG A 271 19.26 -4.87 19.61
N LEU A 272 18.79 -4.12 20.60
CA LEU A 272 19.64 -3.40 21.55
C LEU A 272 20.05 -4.27 22.76
N ARG A 273 19.66 -5.55 22.78
CA ARG A 273 19.87 -6.47 23.93
C ARG A 273 19.27 -5.95 25.25
N MET A 274 18.27 -5.07 25.18
CA MET A 274 17.62 -4.40 26.31
C MET A 274 16.15 -4.83 26.47
N ARG A 275 15.87 -6.15 26.36
CA ARG A 275 14.49 -6.70 26.38
C ARG A 275 13.68 -6.26 27.61
N ARG A 276 14.29 -6.26 28.81
CA ARG A 276 13.62 -5.86 30.06
C ARG A 276 13.16 -4.41 30.05
N PHE A 277 13.87 -3.54 29.32
CA PHE A 277 13.57 -2.12 29.26
C PHE A 277 12.61 -1.79 28.12
N PHE A 278 12.84 -2.30 26.91
CA PHE A 278 12.04 -1.92 25.74
C PHE A 278 10.73 -2.69 25.60
N THR A 279 10.68 -3.98 25.94
CA THR A 279 9.50 -4.80 25.61
C THR A 279 8.25 -4.30 26.35
N LEU A 280 7.25 -3.87 25.60
CA LEU A 280 5.91 -3.58 26.07
C LEU A 280 5.00 -4.76 25.75
N THR A 281 4.13 -5.11 26.69
CA THR A 281 2.98 -5.97 26.41
C THR A 281 1.98 -5.24 25.51
N GLU A 282 1.12 -6.00 24.83
CA GLU A 282 0.05 -5.42 23.98
C GLU A 282 -0.89 -4.53 24.80
N ALA A 283 -1.19 -4.91 26.05
CA ALA A 283 -2.00 -4.11 26.96
C ALA A 283 -1.32 -2.79 27.35
N GLU A 284 -0.02 -2.81 27.69
CA GLU A 284 0.75 -1.59 28.00
C GLU A 284 0.85 -0.64 26.79
N ALA A 285 1.15 -1.20 25.62
CA ALA A 285 1.25 -0.43 24.38
C ALA A 285 -0.09 0.21 24.01
N THR A 286 -1.18 -0.56 24.08
CA THR A 286 -2.54 -0.06 23.85
C THR A 286 -2.93 1.02 24.84
N ALA A 287 -2.66 0.85 26.14
CA ALA A 287 -2.98 1.84 27.16
C ALA A 287 -2.25 3.17 26.96
N VAL A 288 -0.96 3.13 26.57
CA VAL A 288 -0.21 4.35 26.25
C VAL A 288 -0.78 5.07 25.04
N ILE A 289 -1.09 4.33 23.97
CA ILE A 289 -1.65 4.90 22.74
C ILE A 289 -3.05 5.49 22.99
N ALA A 290 -3.92 4.74 23.67
CA ALA A 290 -5.26 5.19 24.05
C ALA A 290 -5.20 6.50 24.85
N ARG A 291 -4.31 6.57 25.85
CA ARG A 291 -4.10 7.78 26.64
C ARG A 291 -3.51 8.94 25.83
N ARG A 292 -2.57 8.67 24.91
CA ARG A 292 -1.96 9.70 24.05
C ARG A 292 -3.03 10.36 23.18
N LEU A 293 -3.89 9.56 22.56
CA LEU A 293 -4.83 10.00 21.53
C LEU A 293 -6.18 10.41 22.11
N GLY A 294 -6.49 10.03 23.34
CA GLY A 294 -7.79 10.25 23.96
C GLY A 294 -8.88 9.36 23.34
N ILE A 295 -8.53 8.10 23.03
CA ILE A 295 -9.42 7.12 22.39
C ILE A 295 -9.72 5.95 23.31
N ALA A 296 -10.84 5.28 23.07
CA ALA A 296 -11.12 4.00 23.72
C ALA A 296 -10.15 2.91 23.22
N PRO A 297 -9.70 1.98 24.09
CA PRO A 297 -8.93 0.83 23.65
C PRO A 297 -9.72 -0.01 22.64
N THR A 298 -9.15 -0.24 21.46
CA THR A 298 -9.84 -0.91 20.34
C THR A 298 -10.05 -2.42 20.55
N ARG A 299 -9.31 -3.06 21.48
CA ARG A 299 -9.54 -4.45 21.91
C ARG A 299 -9.95 -4.50 23.38
N ALA A 300 -11.08 -5.14 23.66
CA ALA A 300 -11.52 -5.51 25.00
C ALA A 300 -10.76 -6.79 25.44
N GLN A 301 -9.50 -6.66 25.87
CA GLN A 301 -8.81 -7.78 26.50
C GLN A 301 -8.13 -7.37 27.80
N GLY A 302 -8.63 -7.93 28.90
CA GLY A 302 -7.97 -7.94 30.20
C GLY A 302 -8.12 -6.66 31.03
N GLN A 303 -7.51 -6.70 32.22
CA GLN A 303 -7.44 -5.54 33.11
C GLN A 303 -6.70 -4.39 32.41
N PRO A 304 -7.19 -3.14 32.50
CA PRO A 304 -6.53 -2.00 31.90
C PRO A 304 -5.10 -1.86 32.46
N ALA A 305 -4.10 -2.04 31.59
CA ALA A 305 -2.71 -1.86 31.99
C ALA A 305 -2.46 -0.40 32.39
N ARG A 306 -1.73 -0.20 33.50
CA ARG A 306 -1.39 1.14 33.97
C ARG A 306 -0.30 1.76 33.08
N VAL A 307 -0.51 2.99 32.66
CA VAL A 307 0.50 3.77 31.95
C VAL A 307 1.56 4.28 32.95
N THR A 308 2.75 3.68 32.90
CA THR A 308 3.93 4.00 33.71
C THR A 308 4.86 5.03 33.04
N PRO A 309 5.82 5.65 33.78
CA PRO A 309 6.85 6.48 33.17
C PRO A 309 7.69 5.75 32.12
N ARG A 310 8.04 4.48 32.38
CA ARG A 310 8.78 3.60 31.45
C ARG A 310 8.02 3.42 30.13
N THR A 311 6.74 3.06 30.20
CA THR A 311 5.92 2.83 29.00
C THR A 311 5.79 4.10 28.15
N ARG A 312 5.62 5.28 28.78
CA ARG A 312 5.65 6.58 28.06
C ARG A 312 7.01 6.87 27.42
N LEU A 313 8.11 6.58 28.11
CA LEU A 313 9.46 6.80 27.60
C LEU A 313 9.74 5.91 26.38
N VAL A 314 9.44 4.61 26.48
CA VAL A 314 9.60 3.67 25.36
C VAL A 314 8.75 4.09 24.16
N ALA A 315 7.49 4.47 24.39
CA ALA A 315 6.62 4.96 23.31
C ALA A 315 7.18 6.21 22.63
N ALA A 316 7.70 7.17 23.41
CA ALA A 316 8.34 8.37 22.87
C ALA A 316 9.59 8.03 22.04
N LEU A 317 10.46 7.15 22.54
CA LEU A 317 11.66 6.68 21.82
C LEU A 317 11.31 5.98 20.49
N LEU A 318 10.15 5.33 20.41
CA LEU A 318 9.66 4.65 19.21
C LEU A 318 8.80 5.55 18.32
N GLY A 319 8.64 6.83 18.63
CA GLY A 319 7.99 7.80 17.73
C GLY A 319 6.56 8.19 18.09
N ALA A 320 5.96 7.56 19.11
CA ALA A 320 4.67 7.99 19.66
C ALA A 320 4.89 9.19 20.61
N ALA A 321 4.70 10.40 20.09
CA ALA A 321 4.93 11.62 20.87
C ALA A 321 4.05 11.71 22.12
N ARG A 322 4.43 12.57 23.06
CA ARG A 322 3.58 12.89 24.23
C ARG A 322 2.26 13.57 23.85
N ARG A 323 2.23 14.33 22.75
CA ARG A 323 1.04 15.05 22.30
C ARG A 323 0.31 14.25 21.20
N PRO A 324 -1.04 14.33 21.13
CA PRO A 324 -1.84 13.59 20.15
C PRO A 324 -1.66 14.10 18.71
N ASP A 325 -1.38 15.38 18.54
CA ASP A 325 -1.30 16.11 17.27
C ASP A 325 0.09 16.05 16.62
N ARG A 326 1.08 15.39 17.25
CA ARG A 326 2.48 15.43 16.80
C ARG A 326 3.11 14.05 16.71
N THR A 327 4.09 13.95 15.82
CA THR A 327 5.10 12.89 15.80
C THR A 327 6.29 13.27 16.68
N ALA A 328 6.99 12.29 17.27
CA ALA A 328 8.11 12.59 18.16
C ALA A 328 9.32 13.10 17.36
N ARG A 329 9.95 14.20 17.80
CA ARG A 329 11.11 14.82 17.14
C ARG A 329 12.39 13.98 17.23
N PHE A 330 12.55 13.21 18.31
CA PHE A 330 13.65 12.25 18.49
C PHE A 330 13.07 10.85 18.57
N ARG A 331 13.40 10.00 17.60
CA ARG A 331 12.90 8.61 17.53
C ARG A 331 13.94 7.69 16.93
N LEU A 332 13.92 6.44 17.38
CA LEU A 332 14.59 5.35 16.67
C LEU A 332 13.95 5.16 15.28
N PRO A 333 14.69 4.71 14.25
CA PRO A 333 14.14 4.57 12.90
C PRO A 333 12.97 3.56 12.82
N VAL A 334 11.74 4.03 12.66
CA VAL A 334 10.53 3.16 12.61
C VAL A 334 9.74 3.29 11.29
N ARG A 335 10.27 4.03 10.30
CA ARG A 335 9.65 4.31 8.98
C ARG A 335 10.69 4.14 7.85
N LYS A 336 10.63 4.89 6.74
CA LYS A 336 11.56 4.81 5.58
C LYS A 336 13.05 4.89 5.94
N ALA A 337 13.45 5.60 7.00
CA ALA A 337 14.85 5.65 7.47
C ALA A 337 15.36 4.31 8.07
N TYR A 338 14.48 3.33 8.29
CA TYR A 338 14.86 2.01 8.78
C TYR A 338 15.73 1.25 7.76
N THR A 339 15.46 1.38 6.47
CA THR A 339 16.19 0.66 5.41
C THR A 339 17.50 1.34 5.00
N GLN A 340 17.57 2.67 5.01
CA GLN A 340 18.82 3.38 4.69
C GLN A 340 19.91 3.16 5.75
N LEU A 341 19.55 2.97 7.03
CA LEU A 341 20.51 2.67 8.09
C LEU A 341 20.69 1.17 8.36
N PHE A 342 19.72 0.32 8.00
CA PHE A 342 19.73 -1.09 8.40
C PHE A 342 19.37 -2.05 7.25
N SER A 343 20.34 -2.92 6.95
CA SER A 343 20.31 -4.01 5.96
C SER A 343 19.01 -4.84 5.94
N PRO A 344 18.67 -5.49 4.80
CA PRO A 344 17.59 -6.48 4.65
C PRO A 344 17.50 -7.55 5.76
N GLY A 345 18.59 -7.81 6.50
CA GLY A 345 18.60 -8.69 7.68
C GLY A 345 17.79 -8.21 8.90
N SER A 346 17.05 -7.12 8.76
CA SER A 346 16.18 -6.54 9.78
C SER A 346 14.73 -7.02 9.71
N ALA A 347 14.36 -7.78 8.66
CA ALA A 347 13.12 -8.54 8.63
C ALA A 347 13.12 -9.58 9.76
N THR A 348 12.23 -9.42 10.73
CA THR A 348 11.94 -10.53 11.65
C THR A 348 11.29 -11.64 10.86
N TYR A 349 11.86 -12.84 10.88
CA TYR A 349 11.31 -14.05 10.23
C TYR A 349 10.38 -14.85 11.16
N SER A 350 10.01 -14.28 12.31
CA SER A 350 9.14 -14.94 13.29
C SER A 350 7.78 -14.23 13.31
N PRO A 351 6.66 -14.98 13.14
CA PRO A 351 5.31 -14.47 13.34
C PRO A 351 5.09 -13.85 14.74
N PRO A 352 4.10 -12.93 14.89
CA PRO A 352 3.22 -12.44 13.84
C PRO A 352 3.90 -11.39 12.96
N PHE A 353 3.76 -11.56 11.65
CA PHE A 353 3.89 -10.49 10.67
C PHE A 353 2.59 -9.67 10.68
N PHE A 354 2.64 -8.41 10.31
CA PHE A 354 1.44 -7.58 10.18
C PHE A 354 1.25 -7.24 8.71
N LYS A 355 1.02 -8.29 7.91
CA LYS A 355 0.69 -8.14 6.48
C LYS A 355 -0.80 -8.14 6.30
N CYS A 356 -1.26 -7.60 5.19
CA CYS A 356 -2.67 -7.63 4.82
C CYS A 356 -2.84 -7.66 3.30
N PHE A 357 -4.03 -8.04 2.87
CA PHE A 357 -4.49 -7.94 1.50
C PHE A 357 -5.98 -7.58 1.50
N LEU A 358 -6.45 -7.00 0.39
CA LEU A 358 -7.84 -6.63 0.23
C LEU A 358 -8.59 -7.66 -0.61
N ARG A 359 -9.87 -7.86 -0.29
CA ARG A 359 -10.85 -8.50 -1.17
C ARG A 359 -11.99 -7.54 -1.44
N LEU A 360 -12.29 -7.35 -2.71
CA LEU A 360 -13.42 -6.55 -3.17
C LEU A 360 -14.43 -7.48 -3.85
N ASP A 361 -15.59 -7.64 -3.24
CA ASP A 361 -16.72 -8.35 -3.86
C ASP A 361 -17.68 -7.31 -4.46
N VAL A 362 -17.83 -7.35 -5.78
CA VAL A 362 -18.62 -6.37 -6.52
C VAL A 362 -19.98 -6.99 -6.88
N THR A 363 -21.03 -6.31 -6.49
CA THR A 363 -22.42 -6.60 -6.86
C THR A 363 -22.96 -5.45 -7.73
N PRO A 364 -24.15 -5.59 -8.36
CA PRO A 364 -24.72 -4.49 -9.14
C PRO A 364 -24.98 -3.20 -8.34
N ASP A 365 -25.20 -3.30 -7.02
CA ASP A 365 -25.61 -2.20 -6.15
C ASP A 365 -24.53 -1.80 -5.13
N SER A 366 -23.44 -2.57 -4.97
CA SER A 366 -22.43 -2.29 -3.94
C SER A 366 -21.09 -2.99 -4.16
N VAL A 367 -20.04 -2.42 -3.57
CA VAL A 367 -18.72 -3.05 -3.40
C VAL A 367 -18.51 -3.35 -1.92
N ARG A 368 -18.31 -4.61 -1.57
CA ARG A 368 -17.88 -5.01 -0.23
C ARG A 368 -16.36 -5.09 -0.20
N LEU A 369 -15.72 -4.17 0.52
CA LEU A 369 -14.28 -4.12 0.71
C LEU A 369 -13.93 -4.72 2.07
N ARG A 370 -13.04 -5.72 2.07
CA ARG A 370 -12.55 -6.42 3.27
C ARG A 370 -11.03 -6.39 3.33
N CYS A 371 -10.48 -6.01 4.47
CA CYS A 371 -9.05 -6.11 4.77
C CYS A 371 -8.79 -7.39 5.58
N PHE A 372 -8.06 -8.33 5.00
CA PHE A 372 -7.66 -9.57 5.65
C PHE A 372 -6.25 -9.45 6.23
N ALA A 373 -6.04 -9.93 7.46
CA ALA A 373 -4.71 -10.07 8.02
C ALA A 373 -3.98 -11.30 7.47
N ALA A 374 -2.67 -11.17 7.32
CA ALA A 374 -1.76 -12.26 7.01
C ALA A 374 -0.58 -12.21 7.98
N THR A 375 -0.67 -13.02 9.05
CA THR A 375 0.29 -12.95 10.15
C THR A 375 1.41 -13.97 10.12
N GLY A 376 1.32 -14.98 9.25
CA GLY A 376 2.25 -16.12 9.27
C GLY A 376 1.99 -17.11 10.41
N ASN A 377 0.97 -16.88 11.24
CA ASN A 377 0.48 -17.90 12.18
C ASN A 377 -0.41 -18.89 11.44
N LEU A 378 -0.12 -20.18 11.52
CA LEU A 378 -0.83 -21.24 10.80
C LEU A 378 -2.36 -21.13 10.88
N ARG A 379 -2.91 -20.92 12.09
CA ARG A 379 -4.36 -20.78 12.28
C ARG A 379 -4.97 -19.65 11.45
N GLN A 380 -4.28 -18.52 11.36
CA GLN A 380 -4.72 -17.35 10.58
C GLN A 380 -4.31 -17.45 9.11
N GLU A 381 -3.44 -18.38 8.72
CA GLU A 381 -3.22 -18.68 7.30
C GLU A 381 -4.32 -19.58 6.74
N LEU A 382 -4.87 -20.49 7.56
CA LEU A 382 -6.00 -21.34 7.20
C LEU A 382 -7.34 -20.57 7.19
N ASP A 383 -7.51 -19.66 8.15
CA ASP A 383 -8.69 -18.80 8.30
C ASP A 383 -8.24 -17.35 8.54
N PRO A 384 -7.92 -16.60 7.47
CA PRO A 384 -7.46 -15.22 7.57
C PRO A 384 -8.51 -14.32 8.21
N PRO A 385 -8.22 -13.65 9.33
CA PRO A 385 -9.21 -12.82 9.99
C PRO A 385 -9.42 -11.53 9.19
N VAL A 386 -10.68 -11.06 9.18
CA VAL A 386 -11.06 -9.77 8.62
C VAL A 386 -10.84 -8.71 9.70
N GLU A 387 -9.94 -7.76 9.44
CA GLU A 387 -9.57 -6.68 10.38
C GLU A 387 -10.39 -5.41 10.16
N ASP A 388 -10.92 -5.22 8.95
CA ASP A 388 -11.85 -4.15 8.62
C ASP A 388 -12.74 -4.56 7.45
N GLU A 389 -13.96 -4.06 7.46
CA GLU A 389 -14.96 -4.31 6.43
C GLU A 389 -15.84 -3.08 6.23
N VAL A 390 -16.12 -2.76 4.97
CA VAL A 390 -17.08 -1.72 4.59
C VAL A 390 -17.86 -2.16 3.35
N THR A 391 -19.15 -1.81 3.32
CA THR A 391 -19.98 -1.92 2.11
C THR A 391 -20.14 -0.53 1.53
N ILE A 392 -19.70 -0.35 0.28
CA ILE A 392 -19.72 0.90 -0.46
C ILE A 392 -20.90 0.83 -1.43
N PRO A 393 -21.94 1.66 -1.29
CA PRO A 393 -23.05 1.64 -2.24
C PRO A 393 -22.59 2.14 -3.61
N LEU A 394 -23.05 1.47 -4.66
CA LEU A 394 -22.89 1.93 -6.04
C LEU A 394 -24.18 2.67 -6.45
N PRO A 395 -24.08 3.92 -6.91
CA PRO A 395 -25.23 4.66 -7.41
C PRO A 395 -25.97 3.85 -8.47
N ARG A 396 -27.29 3.76 -8.36
CA ARG A 396 -28.11 3.24 -9.45
C ARG A 396 -28.07 4.25 -10.58
N GLN A 397 -27.69 3.81 -11.78
CA GLN A 397 -27.91 4.62 -12.97
C GLN A 397 -29.41 4.93 -13.03
N GLY A 398 -29.76 6.21 -12.97
CA GLY A 398 -31.13 6.62 -13.22
C GLY A 398 -31.54 6.07 -14.58
N THR A 399 -32.71 5.44 -14.66
CA THR A 399 -33.35 5.21 -15.95
C THR A 399 -33.60 6.59 -16.54
N GLY A 400 -32.70 7.06 -17.41
CA GLY A 400 -32.95 8.24 -18.22
C GLY A 400 -34.24 8.01 -18.99
N GLY A 401 -35.25 8.81 -18.68
CA GLY A 401 -36.52 8.87 -19.41
C GLY A 401 -36.40 9.72 -20.67
#